data_AF-A0AAW6YKQ3-F1
#
_entry.id   AF-A0AAW6YKQ3-F1
#
_cell.length_a   1.000
_cell.length_b   1.000
_cell.length_c   1.000
_cell.angle_alpha   90.00
_cell.angle_beta   90.00
_cell.angle_gamma   90.00
#
_symmetry.space_group_name_H-M   'P 1'
#
loop_
_entity.id
_entity.type
_entity.pdbx_description
1 polymer ?
#
loop_
_entity_poly.entity_id
_entity_poly.type
_entity_poly.pdbx_seq_one_letter_code
_entity_poly.pdbx_strand_id
1 'polypeptide(L)'
;MLQKIGRDAKDLDAIFISHEHSDHSKGAGIMARRYQLPIYANADTWSYLEQKCGKLDADQKIIMEPGERISFGDVDILSFPVSHDSINAQFYAFQKDGKQFAMMTDLGYVSDRLAG
;
A
#
# COMPACT_ATOMS: atom_id res chain seq x y z
N MET A 1 -5.49 -10.47 -14.87
CA MET A 1 -4.41 -9.46 -14.84
C MET A 1 -3.06 -10.12 -14.58
N LEU A 2 -2.86 -10.85 -13.48
CA LEU A 2 -1.61 -11.59 -13.20
C LEU A 2 -1.28 -12.72 -14.20
N GLN A 3 -2.27 -13.48 -14.65
CA GLN A 3 -2.06 -14.52 -15.67
C GLN A 3 -1.49 -13.97 -16.99
N LYS A 4 -1.74 -12.69 -17.32
CA LYS A 4 -1.17 -12.06 -18.52
C LYS A 4 0.35 -11.89 -18.44
N ILE A 5 0.91 -11.90 -17.22
CA ILE A 5 2.35 -11.89 -16.96
C ILE A 5 2.85 -13.25 -16.45
N GLY A 6 2.05 -14.31 -16.60
CA GLY A 6 2.43 -15.67 -16.18
C GLY A 6 2.56 -15.86 -14.67
N ARG A 7 1.88 -15.03 -13.86
CA ARG A 7 1.90 -15.12 -12.39
C ARG A 7 0.55 -15.51 -11.82
N ASP A 8 0.59 -16.17 -10.67
CA ASP A 8 -0.55 -16.49 -9.82
C ASP A 8 -0.55 -15.58 -8.57
N ALA A 9 -1.70 -15.43 -7.91
CA ALA A 9 -1.81 -14.67 -6.68
C ALA A 9 -0.98 -15.26 -5.53
N LYS A 10 -0.71 -16.58 -5.56
CA LYS A 10 0.20 -17.24 -4.62
C LYS A 10 1.68 -16.84 -4.80
N ASP A 11 2.03 -16.23 -5.94
CA ASP A 11 3.40 -15.78 -6.22
C ASP A 11 3.65 -14.35 -5.70
N LEU A 12 2.67 -13.76 -5.00
CA LEU A 12 2.80 -12.43 -4.38
C LEU A 12 3.53 -12.56 -3.05
N ASP A 13 4.40 -11.59 -2.75
CA ASP A 13 5.14 -11.56 -1.48
C ASP A 13 4.46 -10.70 -0.40
N ALA A 14 3.79 -9.61 -0.82
CA ALA A 14 3.19 -8.63 0.09
C ALA A 14 2.13 -7.78 -0.61
N ILE A 15 1.31 -7.10 0.18
CA ILE A 15 0.33 -6.10 -0.26
C ILE A 15 0.71 -4.75 0.37
N PHE A 16 0.79 -3.71 -0.44
CA PHE A 16 1.00 -2.33 0.02
C PHE A 16 -0.28 -1.54 -0.19
N ILE A 17 -0.78 -0.91 0.87
CA ILE A 17 -1.97 -0.05 0.80
C ILE A 17 -1.52 1.39 0.92
N SER A 18 -1.96 2.22 -0.02
CA SER A 18 -1.61 3.64 -0.03
C SER A 18 -2.46 4.49 0.90
N HIS A 19 -3.76 4.18 1.00
CA HIS A 19 -4.72 4.89 1.84
C HIS A 19 -6.01 4.03 2.06
N GLU A 20 -6.90 4.49 2.94
CA GLU A 20 -8.01 3.73 3.53
C GLU A 20 -9.29 3.64 2.70
N HIS A 21 -9.31 4.24 1.50
CA HIS A 21 -10.47 4.20 0.63
C HIS A 21 -10.81 2.78 0.20
N SER A 22 -12.11 2.53 0.02
CA SER A 22 -12.62 1.17 -0.14
C SER A 22 -12.24 0.54 -1.49
N ASP A 23 -12.12 1.33 -2.54
CA ASP A 23 -11.61 0.94 -3.85
C ASP A 23 -10.13 0.53 -3.82
N HIS A 24 -9.37 0.98 -2.82
CA HIS A 24 -7.98 0.55 -2.57
C HIS A 24 -7.86 -0.61 -1.56
N SER A 25 -8.76 -0.72 -0.58
CA SER A 25 -8.61 -1.64 0.56
C SER A 25 -9.55 -2.86 0.56
N LYS A 26 -10.69 -2.81 -0.14
CA LYS A 26 -11.77 -3.81 -0.01
C LYS A 26 -11.37 -5.25 -0.38
N GLY A 27 -10.43 -5.40 -1.30
CA GLY A 27 -9.91 -6.72 -1.69
C GLY A 27 -8.74 -7.22 -0.84
N ALA A 28 -8.03 -6.32 -0.15
CA ALA A 28 -6.74 -6.62 0.47
C ALA A 28 -6.86 -7.67 1.59
N GLY A 29 -7.83 -7.52 2.50
CA GLY A 29 -8.03 -8.47 3.59
C GLY A 29 -8.40 -9.89 3.11
N ILE A 30 -9.16 -10.00 2.01
CA ILE A 30 -9.50 -11.32 1.44
C ILE A 30 -8.25 -11.98 0.85
N MET A 31 -7.46 -11.22 0.10
CA MET A 31 -6.21 -11.71 -0.49
C MET A 31 -5.21 -12.12 0.60
N ALA A 32 -5.01 -11.27 1.60
CA ALA A 32 -4.11 -11.54 2.71
C ALA A 32 -4.48 -12.84 3.44
N ARG A 33 -5.74 -13.02 3.84
CA ARG A 33 -6.15 -14.28 4.51
C ARG A 33 -6.00 -15.51 3.62
N ARG A 34 -6.37 -15.39 2.35
CA ARG A 34 -6.39 -16.53 1.41
C ARG A 34 -4.98 -17.00 1.05
N TYR A 35 -4.05 -16.06 0.89
CA TYR A 35 -2.70 -16.32 0.40
C TYR A 35 -1.62 -16.11 1.47
N GLN A 36 -2.01 -15.85 2.72
CA GLN A 36 -1.10 -15.61 3.85
C GLN A 36 -0.09 -14.48 3.57
N LEU A 37 -0.59 -13.38 2.99
CA LEU A 37 0.24 -12.23 2.61
C LEU A 37 0.28 -11.19 3.73
N PRO A 38 1.46 -10.62 4.03
CA PRO A 38 1.55 -9.42 4.86
C PRO A 38 1.02 -8.19 4.12
N ILE A 39 0.31 -7.34 4.86
CA ILE A 39 -0.15 -6.03 4.41
C ILE A 39 0.72 -4.96 5.07
N TYR A 40 1.20 -4.02 4.27
CA TYR A 40 1.98 -2.86 4.68
C TYR A 40 1.16 -1.59 4.53
N ALA A 41 1.06 -0.81 5.60
CA ALA A 41 0.43 0.51 5.66
C ALA A 41 0.94 1.27 6.91
N ASN A 42 0.79 2.59 6.97
CA ASN A 42 1.06 3.33 8.21
C ASN A 42 -0.01 3.06 9.28
N ALA A 43 0.30 3.44 10.53
CA ALA A 43 -0.58 3.23 11.68
C ALA A 43 -1.96 3.88 11.51
N ASP A 44 -2.01 5.09 10.94
CA ASP A 44 -3.26 5.81 10.71
C ASP A 44 -4.17 5.06 9.73
N THR A 45 -3.62 4.61 8.60
CA THR A 45 -4.35 3.80 7.62
C THR A 45 -4.81 2.48 8.26
N TRP A 46 -3.97 1.84 9.06
CA TRP A 46 -4.32 0.62 9.78
C TRP A 46 -5.54 0.78 10.69
N SER A 47 -5.66 1.92 11.38
CA SER A 47 -6.81 2.19 12.25
C SER A 47 -8.17 2.10 11.53
N TYR A 48 -8.20 2.39 10.23
CA TYR A 48 -9.37 2.21 9.36
C TYR A 48 -9.47 0.81 8.76
N LEU A 49 -8.33 0.22 8.40
CA LEU A 49 -8.27 -1.11 7.80
C LEU A 49 -8.67 -2.22 8.77
N GLU A 50 -8.47 -2.06 10.08
CA GLU A 50 -8.78 -3.10 11.08
C GLU A 50 -10.22 -3.60 10.96
N GLN A 51 -11.16 -2.68 10.71
CA GLN A 51 -12.58 -2.99 10.59
C GLN A 51 -12.95 -3.54 9.20
N LYS A 52 -12.14 -3.27 8.17
CA LYS A 52 -12.44 -3.61 6.76
C LYS A 52 -11.75 -4.89 6.29
N CYS A 53 -10.55 -5.16 6.79
CA CYS A 53 -9.76 -6.33 6.39
C CYS A 53 -10.20 -7.62 7.09
N GLY A 54 -11.01 -7.52 8.15
CA GLY A 54 -11.44 -8.63 9.00
C GLY A 54 -10.28 -9.26 9.79
N LYS A 55 -10.44 -10.50 10.28
CA LYS A 55 -9.43 -11.13 11.14
C LYS A 55 -8.18 -11.52 10.35
N LEU A 56 -7.08 -10.82 10.60
CA LEU A 56 -5.74 -11.12 10.10
C LEU A 56 -4.89 -11.66 11.24
N ASP A 57 -3.90 -12.49 10.90
CA ASP A 57 -2.90 -12.94 11.87
C ASP A 57 -1.91 -11.80 12.20
N ALA A 58 -1.21 -11.90 13.33
CA ALA A 58 -0.39 -10.81 13.86
C ALA A 58 0.78 -10.44 12.94
N ASP A 59 1.32 -11.43 12.22
CA ASP A 59 2.39 -11.29 11.23
C ASP A 59 1.91 -10.76 9.88
N GLN A 60 0.60 -10.65 9.66
CA GLN A 60 0.04 -10.08 8.44
C GLN A 60 -0.18 -8.58 8.51
N LYS A 61 -0.10 -7.98 9.71
CA LYS A 61 -0.28 -6.55 9.93
C LYS A 61 1.07 -5.87 10.13
N ILE A 62 1.62 -5.30 9.06
CA ILE A 62 2.91 -4.61 9.13
C ILE A 62 2.68 -3.11 9.06
N ILE A 63 3.15 -2.41 10.09
CA ILE A 63 3.20 -0.95 10.11
C ILE A 63 4.46 -0.52 9.36
N MET A 64 4.29 0.34 8.36
CA MET A 64 5.37 1.00 7.64
C MET A 64 5.03 2.47 7.52
N GLU A 65 5.80 3.32 8.20
CA GLU A 65 5.56 4.76 8.25
C GLU A 65 6.15 5.49 7.03
N PRO A 66 5.63 6.69 6.69
CA PRO A 66 6.21 7.50 5.62
C PRO A 66 7.70 7.78 5.85
N GLY A 67 8.52 7.57 4.82
CA GLY A 67 9.98 7.73 4.87
C GLY A 67 10.74 6.44 5.21
N GLU A 68 10.06 5.38 5.65
CA GLU A 68 10.70 4.10 5.90
C GLU A 68 11.05 3.37 4.61
N ARG A 69 12.08 2.52 4.71
CA ARG A 69 12.53 1.65 3.62
C ARG A 69 12.55 0.20 4.07
N ILE A 70 12.07 -0.68 3.21
CA ILE A 70 12.17 -2.13 3.38
C ILE A 70 12.68 -2.78 2.10
N SER A 71 13.29 -3.95 2.21
CA SER A 71 13.86 -4.67 1.07
C SER A 71 13.18 -6.03 0.90
N PHE A 72 12.74 -6.33 -0.32
CA PHE A 72 12.26 -7.65 -0.74
C PHE A 72 13.18 -8.20 -1.81
N GLY A 73 14.02 -9.17 -1.44
CA GLY A 73 15.01 -9.72 -2.35
C GLY A 73 15.96 -8.63 -2.87
N ASP A 74 15.84 -8.31 -4.16
CA ASP A 74 16.65 -7.31 -4.86
C ASP A 74 15.89 -6.01 -5.19
N VAL A 75 14.74 -5.79 -4.56
CA VAL A 75 13.93 -4.56 -4.68
C VAL A 75 13.84 -3.86 -3.33
N ASP A 76 14.23 -2.59 -3.31
CA ASP A 76 13.99 -1.69 -2.18
C ASP A 76 12.66 -0.96 -2.36
N ILE A 77 11.90 -0.82 -1.28
CA ILE A 77 10.61 -0.13 -1.27
C ILE A 77 10.71 1.02 -0.28
N LEU A 78 10.52 2.24 -0.76
CA LEU A 78 10.52 3.46 0.03
C LEU A 78 9.10 4.00 0.13
N SER A 79 8.60 4.18 1.35
CA SER A 79 7.34 4.89 1.59
C SER A 79 7.58 6.40 1.58
N PHE A 80 6.64 7.17 1.04
CA PHE A 80 6.68 8.63 1.07
C PHE A 80 5.29 9.24 1.23
N PRO A 81 5.14 10.33 1.99
CA PRO A 81 3.84 10.95 2.25
C PRO A 81 3.34 11.66 1.00
N VAL A 82 2.02 11.66 0.82
CA VAL A 82 1.35 12.37 -0.27
C VAL A 82 0.16 13.13 0.30
N SER A 83 -0.05 14.36 -0.16
CA SER A 83 -1.28 15.10 0.16
C SER A 83 -2.42 14.52 -0.67
N HIS A 84 -3.34 13.85 0.01
CA HIS A 84 -4.60 13.37 -0.53
C HIS A 84 -5.73 13.72 0.46
N ASP A 85 -6.97 13.72 -0.01
CA ASP A 85 -8.14 13.66 0.87
C ASP A 85 -8.22 12.29 1.53
N SER A 86 -7.32 12.05 2.48
CA SER A 86 -7.26 10.87 3.34
C SER A 86 -6.49 11.26 4.60
N ILE A 87 -6.56 10.41 5.62
CA ILE A 87 -6.00 10.78 6.94
C ILE A 87 -4.47 10.81 6.93
N ASN A 88 -3.85 9.90 6.18
CA ASN A 88 -2.40 9.85 6.01
C ASN A 88 -2.01 9.02 4.76
N ALA A 89 -2.30 9.52 3.56
CA ALA A 89 -1.90 8.85 2.32
C ALA A 89 -0.37 8.74 2.23
N GLN A 90 0.09 7.54 1.89
CA GLN A 90 1.49 7.29 1.56
C GLN A 90 1.61 6.44 0.31
N PHE A 91 2.55 6.77 -0.56
CA PHE A 91 2.84 6.00 -1.76
C PHE A 91 4.19 5.31 -1.63
N TYR A 92 4.46 4.39 -2.55
CA TYR A 92 5.64 3.55 -2.51
C TYR A 92 6.45 3.67 -3.80
N ALA A 93 7.75 3.87 -3.64
CA ALA A 93 8.72 3.83 -4.70
C ALA A 93 9.52 2.54 -4.62
N PHE A 94 9.53 1.79 -5.71
CA PHE A 94 10.26 0.54 -5.88
C PHE A 94 11.58 0.83 -6.61
N GLN A 95 12.70 0.50 -5.98
CA GLN A 95 14.04 0.75 -6.48
C GLN A 95 14.77 -0.57 -6.72
N LYS A 96 15.44 -0.67 -7.87
CA LYS A 96 16.28 -1.82 -8.23
C LYS A 96 17.37 -1.38 -9.19
N ASP A 97 18.62 -1.79 -8.94
CA ASP A 97 19.78 -1.51 -9.81
C ASP A 97 19.91 -0.03 -10.22
N GLY A 98 19.66 0.88 -9.28
CA GLY A 98 19.72 2.34 -9.52
C GLY A 98 18.55 2.89 -10.36
N LYS A 99 17.56 2.08 -10.71
CA LYS A 99 16.31 2.50 -11.35
C LYS A 99 15.20 2.59 -10.30
N GLN A 100 14.26 3.50 -10.51
CA GLN A 100 13.12 3.69 -9.63
C GLN A 100 11.81 3.64 -10.43
N PHE A 101 10.82 2.93 -9.90
CA PHE A 101 9.44 2.90 -10.35
C PHE A 101 8.55 3.30 -9.18
N ALA A 102 7.71 4.31 -9.36
CA ALA A 102 6.66 4.65 -8.40
C ALA A 102 5.33 4.69 -9.14
N MET A 103 4.31 4.03 -8.59
CA MET A 103 2.94 4.13 -9.10
C MET A 103 2.20 5.14 -8.23
N MET A 104 1.85 6.27 -8.83
CA MET A 104 1.09 7.34 -8.18
C MET A 104 -0.34 7.30 -8.73
N THR A 105 -1.27 6.79 -7.92
CA THR A 105 -2.71 6.67 -8.25
C THR A 105 -3.49 7.33 -7.13
N ASP A 106 -4.55 8.07 -7.44
CA ASP A 106 -5.23 8.98 -6.50
C ASP A 106 -4.31 10.10 -6.03
N LEU A 107 -3.87 10.93 -6.98
CA LEU A 107 -3.32 12.25 -6.67
C LEU A 107 -4.46 13.27 -6.75
N GLY A 108 -5.14 13.48 -5.63
CA GLY A 108 -6.03 14.61 -5.43
C GLY A 108 -5.23 15.89 -5.34
N TYR A 109 -4.92 16.52 -6.47
CA TYR A 109 -4.48 17.91 -6.46
C TYR A 109 -5.71 18.80 -6.25
N VAL A 110 -5.87 19.36 -5.05
CA VAL A 110 -6.64 20.60 -4.88
C VAL A 110 -5.65 21.69 -4.49
N SER A 111 -4.99 22.26 -5.50
CA SER A 111 -4.61 23.67 -5.37
C SER A 111 -5.62 24.48 -6.14
N ASP A 112 -6.42 25.24 -5.42
CA ASP A 112 -6.27 26.68 -5.50
C ASP A 112 -6.74 27.29 -4.17
N ARG A 113 -5.96 28.26 -3.69
CA ARG A 113 -6.42 29.48 -2.99
C ARG A 113 -7.77 29.43 -2.26
N LEU A 114 -7.73 29.99 -1.05
CA LEU A 114 -8.65 31.08 -0.66
C LEU A 114 -9.09 31.93 -1.88
N ALA A 115 -10.18 31.56 -2.53
CA ALA A 115 -10.98 32.35 -3.47
C ALA A 115 -12.24 31.51 -3.79
N GLY A 116 -13.42 31.82 -3.26
CA GLY A 116 -13.86 33.07 -2.65
C GLY A 116 -14.96 32.92 -1.61
#